data_AF-A0A0Q8QS57-F1
#
_entry.id   AF-A0A0Q8QS57-F1
#
_cell.length_a   1.000
_cell.length_b   1.000
_cell.length_c   1.000
_cell.angle_alpha   90.00
_cell.angle_beta   90.00
_cell.angle_gamma   90.00
#
_symmetry.space_group_name_H-M   'P 1'
#
loop_
_entity.id
_entity.type
_entity.pdbx_description
1 polymer ?
#
loop_
_entity_poly.entity_id
_entity_poly.type
_entity_poly.pdbx_seq_one_letter_code
_entity_poly.pdbx_strand_id
1 'polypeptide(L)'
;MTETCTPGAPDGEASVTLPDDSMDRLRTMLMTQATDLDVMFAELIGKAATNIDQWPTTAERLVRLALRAQSNCRASLDTLARAERALLRAREREAIRNGDA
;
A
#
# COMPACT_ATOMS: atom_id res chain seq x y z
N MET A 1 37.63 -45.79 4.47
CA MET A 1 37.32 -44.79 5.51
C MET A 1 36.82 -43.55 4.81
N THR A 2 35.51 -43.42 4.65
CA THR A 2 34.86 -42.27 4.02
C THR A 2 34.04 -41.58 5.09
N GLU A 3 34.42 -40.35 5.44
CA GLU A 3 33.71 -39.50 6.38
C GLU A 3 32.28 -39.23 5.89
N THR A 4 31.33 -39.50 6.76
CA THR A 4 29.92 -39.12 6.59
C THR A 4 29.76 -37.68 7.01
N CYS A 5 29.52 -36.78 6.05
CA CYS A 5 29.11 -35.41 6.31
C CYS A 5 27.64 -35.41 6.78
N THR A 6 27.44 -35.14 8.07
CA THR A 6 26.12 -34.93 8.67
C THR A 6 25.62 -33.53 8.29
N PRO A 7 24.39 -33.35 7.77
CA PRO A 7 23.85 -32.01 7.53
C PRO A 7 23.41 -31.41 8.88
N GLY A 8 24.12 -30.35 9.30
CA GLY A 8 23.70 -29.51 10.41
C GLY A 8 22.37 -28.83 10.07
N ALA A 9 21.44 -28.85 11.04
CA ALA A 9 20.16 -28.18 10.93
C ALA A 9 20.34 -26.67 10.71
N PRO A 10 19.53 -26.00 9.88
CA PRO A 10 19.46 -24.56 9.90
C PRO A 10 18.80 -24.13 11.21
N ASP A 11 19.63 -23.68 12.14
CA ASP A 11 19.24 -22.98 13.35
C ASP A 11 18.39 -21.75 13.00
N GLY A 12 17.32 -21.59 13.77
CA GLY A 12 16.68 -20.30 14.00
C GLY A 12 15.77 -19.83 12.88
N GLU A 13 14.47 -20.05 13.07
CA GLU A 13 13.48 -19.13 12.52
C GLU A 13 13.81 -17.72 13.02
N ALA A 14 14.46 -16.94 12.16
CA ALA A 14 14.57 -15.52 12.35
C ALA A 14 13.13 -14.98 12.38
N SER A 15 12.58 -14.76 13.57
CA SER A 15 11.40 -13.95 13.72
C SER A 15 11.79 -12.57 13.21
N VAL A 16 11.45 -12.29 11.95
CA VAL A 16 11.52 -10.94 11.42
C VAL A 16 10.47 -10.15 12.20
N THR A 17 10.88 -9.64 13.35
CA THR A 17 10.16 -8.61 14.06
C THR A 17 10.27 -7.39 13.15
N LEU A 18 9.28 -7.22 12.27
CA LEU A 18 9.14 -6.00 11.49
C LEU A 18 9.16 -4.85 12.51
N PRO A 19 10.17 -3.97 12.49
CA PRO A 19 10.21 -2.85 13.42
C PRO A 19 8.92 -2.05 13.27
N ASP A 20 8.41 -1.43 14.35
CA ASP A 20 7.21 -0.59 14.33
C ASP A 20 7.29 0.50 13.21
N ASP A 21 8.53 0.91 12.87
CA ASP A 21 8.91 1.76 11.71
C ASP A 21 8.37 1.24 10.35
N SER A 22 8.13 -0.06 10.21
CA SER A 22 7.62 -0.67 8.97
C SER A 22 6.20 -0.19 8.64
N MET A 23 5.35 -0.05 9.66
CA MET A 23 3.99 0.44 9.49
C MET A 23 3.97 1.95 9.23
N ASP A 24 4.85 2.72 9.86
CA ASP A 24 5.00 4.16 9.60
C ASP A 24 5.50 4.42 8.17
N ARG A 25 6.45 3.61 7.67
CA ARG A 25 6.89 3.65 6.27
C ARG A 25 5.78 3.29 5.30
N LEU A 26 5.01 2.23 5.59
CA LEU A 26 3.86 1.84 4.76
C LEU A 26 2.81 2.95 4.70
N ARG A 27 2.46 3.54 5.85
CA ARG A 27 1.54 4.68 5.95
C ARG A 27 2.02 5.86 5.13
N THR A 28 3.29 6.24 5.30
CA THR A 28 3.89 7.35 4.55
C THR A 28 3.82 7.08 3.05
N MET A 29 4.26 5.90 2.60
CA MET A 29 4.23 5.53 1.18
C MET A 29 2.82 5.57 0.60
N LEU A 30 1.83 4.94 1.26
CA LEU A 30 0.47 4.87 0.75
C LEU A 30 -0.25 6.23 0.77
N MET A 31 0.02 7.08 1.77
CA MET A 31 -0.50 8.45 1.81
C MET A 31 0.09 9.33 0.72
N THR A 32 1.41 9.24 0.47
CA THR A 32 2.07 9.94 -0.64
C THR A 32 1.47 9.49 -1.98
N GLN A 33 1.35 8.18 -2.21
CA GLN A 33 0.73 7.65 -3.44
C GLN A 33 -0.70 8.14 -3.62
N ALA A 34 -1.52 8.12 -2.56
CA ALA A 34 -2.89 8.60 -2.63
C ALA A 34 -2.96 10.09 -3.01
N THR A 35 -2.07 10.90 -2.44
CA THR A 35 -1.97 12.34 -2.74
C THR A 35 -1.55 12.58 -4.18
N ASP A 36 -0.50 11.91 -4.66
CA ASP A 36 -0.01 12.06 -6.03
C ASP A 36 -1.06 11.65 -7.07
N LEU A 37 -1.83 10.59 -6.80
CA LEU A 37 -2.89 10.12 -7.67
C LEU A 37 -4.09 11.07 -7.71
N ASP A 38 -4.40 11.75 -6.60
CA ASP A 38 -5.45 12.78 -6.57
C ASP A 38 -5.04 14.03 -7.37
N VAL A 39 -3.79 14.48 -7.21
CA VAL A 39 -3.22 15.55 -8.03
C VAL A 39 -3.25 15.16 -9.52
N MET A 40 -2.84 13.94 -9.86
CA MET A 40 -2.89 13.44 -11.23
C MET A 40 -4.31 13.40 -11.79
N PHE A 41 -5.30 13.00 -10.99
CA PHE A 41 -6.71 13.06 -11.37
C PHE A 41 -7.12 14.50 -11.72
N ALA A 42 -6.86 15.46 -10.85
CA ALA A 42 -7.22 16.86 -11.05
C ALA A 42 -6.58 17.44 -12.32
N GLU A 43 -5.28 17.17 -12.53
CA GLU A 43 -4.58 17.61 -13.75
C GLU A 43 -5.17 17.01 -15.03
N LEU A 44 -5.47 15.72 -15.03
CA LEU A 44 -5.99 15.03 -16.21
C LEU A 44 -7.41 15.51 -16.55
N ILE A 45 -8.25 15.78 -15.55
CA ILE A 45 -9.57 16.39 -15.76
C ILE A 45 -9.42 17.81 -16.31
N GLY A 46 -8.51 18.62 -15.77
CA GLY A 46 -8.22 19.95 -16.30
C GLY A 46 -7.78 19.91 -17.77
N LYS A 47 -6.86 19.00 -18.12
CA LYS A 47 -6.41 18.77 -19.49
C LYS A 47 -7.55 18.26 -20.39
N ALA A 48 -8.44 17.41 -19.88
CA ALA A 48 -9.58 16.92 -20.66
C ALA A 48 -10.56 18.05 -21.00
N ALA A 49 -10.86 18.93 -20.04
CA ALA A 49 -11.76 20.06 -20.23
C ALA A 49 -11.28 21.03 -21.32
N THR A 50 -9.96 21.29 -21.41
CA THR A 50 -9.40 22.16 -22.46
C THR A 50 -9.36 21.50 -23.84
N ASN A 51 -9.48 20.16 -23.92
CA ASN A 51 -9.42 19.41 -25.16
C ASN A 51 -10.80 19.02 -25.71
N ILE A 52 -11.89 19.18 -24.95
CA ILE A 52 -13.19 18.57 -25.31
C ILE A 52 -13.78 19.10 -26.62
N ASP A 53 -13.59 20.40 -26.90
CA ASP A 53 -14.20 21.05 -28.07
C ASP A 53 -13.45 20.73 -29.37
N GLN A 54 -12.11 20.72 -29.33
CA GLN A 54 -11.27 20.52 -30.52
C GLN A 54 -10.81 19.07 -30.69
N TRP A 55 -10.63 18.35 -29.60
CA TRP A 55 -10.01 17.01 -29.56
C TRP A 55 -10.81 16.06 -28.64
N PRO A 56 -12.09 15.79 -28.94
CA PRO A 56 -12.98 15.03 -28.06
C PRO A 56 -12.46 13.62 -27.73
N THR A 57 -11.84 12.94 -28.69
CA THR A 57 -11.21 11.62 -28.47
C THR A 57 -10.03 11.69 -27.50
N THR A 58 -9.25 12.79 -27.53
CA THR A 58 -8.15 13.02 -26.58
C THR A 58 -8.70 13.32 -25.19
N ALA A 59 -9.72 14.18 -25.10
CA ALA A 59 -10.41 14.47 -23.84
C ALA A 59 -10.96 13.19 -23.19
N GLU A 60 -11.63 12.33 -23.96
CA GLU A 60 -12.15 11.05 -23.48
C GLU A 60 -11.04 10.11 -22.93
N ARG A 61 -9.89 10.05 -23.61
CA ARG A 61 -8.72 9.27 -23.14
C ARG A 61 -8.16 9.83 -21.83
N LEU A 62 -8.07 11.15 -21.70
CA LEU A 62 -7.62 11.82 -20.48
C LEU A 62 -8.59 11.55 -19.32
N VAL A 63 -9.90 11.63 -19.54
CA VAL A 63 -10.91 11.29 -18.52
C VAL A 63 -10.78 9.85 -18.07
N ARG A 64 -10.61 8.90 -18.99
CA ARG A 64 -10.38 7.49 -18.62
C ARG A 64 -9.14 7.31 -17.76
N LEU A 65 -8.04 8.01 -18.08
CA LEU A 65 -6.83 7.95 -17.27
C LEU A 65 -7.04 8.61 -15.90
N ALA A 66 -7.78 9.72 -15.84
CA ALA A 66 -8.13 10.38 -14.58
C ALA A 66 -8.92 9.45 -13.67
N LEU A 67 -9.96 8.79 -14.19
CA LEU A 67 -10.78 7.85 -13.42
C LEU A 67 -9.97 6.66 -12.90
N ARG A 68 -8.96 6.19 -13.66
CA ARG A 68 -8.01 5.19 -13.18
C ARG A 68 -7.14 5.71 -12.04
N ALA A 69 -6.60 6.94 -12.16
CA ALA A 69 -5.84 7.56 -11.08
C ALA A 69 -6.67 7.68 -9.79
N GLN A 70 -7.91 8.16 -9.89
CA GLN A 70 -8.84 8.23 -8.76
C GLN A 70 -9.16 6.85 -8.16
N SER A 71 -9.38 5.83 -9.00
CA SER A 71 -9.59 4.46 -8.52
C SER A 71 -8.38 3.93 -7.73
N ASN A 72 -7.17 4.19 -8.22
CA ASN A 72 -5.95 3.78 -7.56
C ASN A 72 -5.72 4.56 -6.25
N CYS A 73 -6.05 5.85 -6.20
CA CYS A 73 -6.02 6.64 -4.96
C CYS A 73 -6.87 5.99 -3.87
N ARG A 74 -8.13 5.65 -4.20
CA ARG A 74 -9.03 4.95 -3.27
C ARG A 74 -8.47 3.58 -2.85
N ALA A 75 -7.82 2.86 -3.75
CA ALA A 75 -7.21 1.57 -3.43
C ALA A 75 -6.02 1.71 -2.44
N SER A 76 -5.19 2.74 -2.59
CA SER A 76 -4.11 3.03 -1.62
C SER A 76 -4.66 3.34 -0.24
N LEU A 77 -5.73 4.14 -0.15
CA LEU A 77 -6.39 4.48 1.11
C LEU A 77 -7.08 3.26 1.75
N ASP A 78 -7.78 2.42 0.98
CA ASP A 78 -8.39 1.20 1.50
C ASP A 78 -7.34 0.21 2.00
N THR A 79 -6.21 0.10 1.29
CA THR A 79 -5.06 -0.73 1.71
C THR A 79 -4.51 -0.27 3.05
N LEU A 80 -4.30 1.04 3.21
CA LEU A 80 -3.83 1.61 4.47
C LEU A 80 -4.82 1.36 5.62
N ALA A 81 -6.11 1.62 5.39
CA ALA A 81 -7.15 1.37 6.38
C ALA A 81 -7.26 -0.10 6.78
N ARG A 82 -7.00 -1.04 5.85
CA ARG A 82 -6.93 -2.48 6.16
C ARG A 82 -5.70 -2.81 7.00
N ALA A 83 -4.55 -2.25 6.66
CA ALA A 83 -3.30 -2.46 7.39
C ALA A 83 -3.40 -1.92 8.84
N GLU A 84 -3.93 -0.72 9.03
CA GLU A 84 -4.14 -0.14 10.37
C GLU A 84 -5.12 -0.98 11.21
N ARG A 85 -6.23 -1.44 10.61
CA ARG A 85 -7.17 -2.35 11.28
C ARG A 85 -6.54 -3.69 11.64
N ALA A 86 -5.64 -4.22 10.81
CA ALA A 86 -4.93 -5.46 11.10
C ALA A 86 -3.96 -5.29 12.27
N LEU A 87 -3.21 -4.18 12.31
CA LEU A 87 -2.28 -3.85 13.39
C LEU A 87 -3.02 -3.70 14.73
N LEU A 88 -4.13 -2.96 14.74
CA LEU A 88 -4.92 -2.78 15.96
C LEU A 88 -5.38 -4.13 16.54
N ARG A 89 -5.92 -5.01 15.68
CA ARG A 89 -6.35 -6.36 16.09
C ARG A 89 -5.18 -7.23 16.57
N ALA A 90 -3.99 -7.07 16.00
CA ALA A 90 -2.80 -7.80 16.46
C ALA A 90 -2.41 -7.34 17.87
N ARG A 91 -2.37 -6.02 18.11
CA ARG A 91 -2.09 -5.43 19.44
C ARG A 91 -3.11 -5.85 20.49
N GLU A 92 -4.41 -5.84 20.14
CA GLU A 92 -5.48 -6.35 21.03
C GLU A 92 -5.27 -7.82 21.41
N ARG A 93 -4.90 -8.67 20.45
CA ARG A 93 -4.60 -10.10 20.70
C ARG A 93 -3.38 -10.29 21.59
N GLU A 94 -2.36 -9.44 21.44
CA GLU A 94 -1.17 -9.46 22.29
C GLU A 94 -1.50 -9.02 23.71
N ALA A 95 -2.31 -7.98 23.91
CA ALA A 95 -2.77 -7.55 25.23
C ALA A 95 -3.56 -8.65 25.96
N ILE A 96 -4.48 -9.32 25.25
CA ILE A 96 -5.21 -10.47 25.78
C ILE A 96 -4.25 -11.63 26.16
N ARG A 97 -3.24 -11.90 25.32
CA ARG A 97 -2.23 -12.93 25.59
C ARG A 97 -1.38 -12.60 26.82
N ASN A 98 -1.03 -11.34 27.01
CA ASN A 98 -0.18 -10.88 28.10
C ASN A 98 -0.95 -10.73 29.42
N GLY A 99 -2.28 -10.82 29.40
CA GLY A 99 -3.13 -10.68 30.58
C GLY A 99 -3.37 -9.22 30.99
N ASP A 100 -3.12 -8.28 30.09
CA ASP A 100 -3.27 -6.83 30.32
C ASP A 100 -4.70 -6.32 30.04
N ALA A 101 -5.64 -7.23 29.78
CA ALA A 101 -7.02 -6.96 29.34
C ALA A 101 -8.05 -7.00 30.48
#